data_AF-A0A8X6I1Z6-F1
#
_entry.id   AF-A0A8X6I1Z6-F1
#
_cell.length_a   1.000
_cell.length_b   1.000
_cell.length_c   1.000
_cell.angle_alpha   90.00
_cell.angle_beta   90.00
_cell.angle_gamma   90.00
#
_symmetry.space_group_name_H-M   'P 1'
#
loop_
_entity.id
_entity.type
_entity.pdbx_description
1 polymer ?
#
loop_
_entity_poly.entity_id
_entity_poly.type
_entity_poly.pdbx_seq_one_letter_code
_entity_poly.pdbx_strand_id
1 'polypeptide(L)' 'MGQRVENTKELIKAGADVNAVERSSKFAPLHLACMVAEIKIVEELVKAGGNVEQKDKFGKTPMDYARNSKR' A
#
# COMPACT_ATOMS: atom_id res chain seq x y z
N MET A 1 -0.80 -3.18 17.65
CA MET A 1 -0.76 -2.28 16.48
C MET A 1 0.64 -2.11 15.85
N GLY A 2 1.73 -2.63 16.46
CA GLY A 2 3.09 -2.49 15.90
C GLY A 2 3.55 -3.60 14.93
N GLN A 3 3.04 -4.83 15.07
CA GLN A 3 3.55 -5.98 14.31
C GLN A 3 3.39 -5.85 12.79
N ARG A 4 2.29 -5.27 12.31
CA ARG A 4 2.06 -5.11 10.87
C ARG A 4 3.09 -4.20 10.22
N VAL A 5 3.43 -3.09 10.89
CA VAL A 5 4.44 -2.14 10.39
C VAL A 5 5.82 -2.79 10.38
N GLU A 6 6.17 -3.53 11.43
CA GLU A 6 7.47 -4.20 11.50
C GLU A 6 7.62 -5.28 10.42
N ASN A 7 6.60 -6.12 10.24
CA ASN A 7 6.59 -7.13 9.17
C ASN A 7 6.70 -6.45 7.78
N THR A 8 6.02 -5.33 7.55
CA THR A 8 6.15 -4.59 6.29
C THR A 8 7.59 -4.11 6.07
N LYS A 9 8.23 -3.56 7.10
CA LYS A 9 9.63 -3.12 7.02
C LYS A 9 10.59 -4.27 6.72
N GLU A 10 10.41 -5.41 7.37
CA GLU A 10 11.22 -6.60 7.12
C GLU A 10 11.06 -7.10 5.69
N LEU A 11 9.83 -7.15 5.18
CA LEU A 11 9.56 -7.55 3.80
C LEU A 11 10.21 -6.60 2.78
N ILE A 12 10.10 -5.28 2.99
CA ILE A 12 10.76 -4.28 2.14
C ILE A 12 12.27 -4.47 2.16
N LYS A 13 12.88 -4.66 3.34
CA LYS A 13 14.32 -4.91 3.49
C LYS A 13 14.77 -6.21 2.81
N ALA A 14 13.90 -7.22 2.78
CA ALA A 14 14.13 -8.48 2.08
C ALA A 14 14.04 -8.36 0.54
N GLY A 15 13.77 -7.17 0.00
CA GLY A 15 13.68 -6.93 -1.44
C GLY A 15 12.28 -7.19 -2.01
N ALA A 16 11.23 -7.17 -1.18
CA ALA A 16 9.87 -7.24 -1.68
C ALA A 16 9.56 -6.05 -2.60
N ASP A 17 8.93 -6.32 -3.74
CA ASP A 17 8.48 -5.30 -4.67
C ASP A 17 7.28 -4.53 -4.08
N VAL A 18 7.50 -3.26 -3.73
CA VAL A 18 6.50 -2.36 -3.14
C VAL A 18 5.40 -1.94 -4.11
N ASN A 19 5.60 -2.19 -5.41
CA ASN A 19 4.64 -1.93 -6.48
C ASN A 19 4.00 -3.20 -7.03
N ALA A 20 4.32 -4.37 -6.43
CA ALA A 20 3.75 -5.65 -6.80
C ALA A 20 2.22 -5.57 -6.78
N VAL A 21 1.57 -6.17 -7.76
CA VAL A 21 0.11 -6.16 -7.86
C VAL A 21 -0.47 -7.54 -7.73
N GLU A 22 -1.63 -7.63 -7.06
CA GLU A 22 -2.44 -8.84 -7.11
C GLU A 22 -2.98 -9.06 -8.54
N ARG A 23 -3.06 -10.31 -8.97
CA ARG A 23 -3.36 -10.68 -10.36
C ARG A 23 -4.74 -10.25 -10.85
N SER A 24 -5.74 -10.28 -9.98
CA SER A 24 -7.17 -10.14 -10.33
C SER A 24 -7.62 -8.69 -10.29
N SER A 25 -7.33 -8.02 -9.18
CA SER A 25 -7.72 -6.64 -8.87
C SER A 25 -6.68 -5.61 -9.27
N LYS A 26 -5.43 -6.04 -9.51
CA LYS A 26 -4.26 -5.16 -9.63
C LYS A 26 -3.99 -4.29 -8.41
N PHE A 27 -4.41 -4.72 -7.21
CA PHE A 27 -4.07 -3.99 -5.99
C PHE A 27 -2.59 -4.08 -5.67
N ALA A 28 -1.98 -2.90 -5.51
CA ALA A 28 -0.64 -2.74 -4.96
C ALA A 28 -0.69 -2.62 -3.41
N PRO A 29 0.44 -2.86 -2.71
CA PRO A 29 0.57 -2.64 -1.28
C PRO A 29 0.02 -1.29 -0.80
N LEU A 30 0.24 -0.21 -1.57
CA LEU A 30 -0.29 1.12 -1.22
C LEU A 30 -1.82 1.18 -1.24
N HIS A 31 -2.49 0.51 -2.18
CA HIS A 31 -3.96 0.48 -2.20
C HIS A 31 -4.52 -0.13 -0.92
N LEU A 32 -3.92 -1.25 -0.50
CA LEU A 32 -4.31 -1.96 0.71
C LEU A 32 -4.03 -1.09 1.95
N ALA A 33 -2.85 -0.49 2.06
CA ALA A 33 -2.47 0.36 3.18
C ALA A 33 -3.40 1.58 3.32
N CYS A 34 -3.77 2.20 2.20
CA CYS A 34 -4.75 3.30 2.17
C CYS A 34 -6.16 2.83 2.55
N MET A 35 -6.58 1.64 2.11
CA MET A 35 -7.89 1.06 2.44
C MET A 35 -8.05 0.80 3.94
N VAL A 36 -7.00 0.30 4.62
CA VAL A 36 -7.02 0.09 6.08
C VAL A 36 -6.67 1.33 6.91
N ALA A 37 -6.42 2.48 6.29
CA ALA A 37 -6.02 3.74 6.94
C ALA A 37 -4.78 3.62 7.87
N GLU A 38 -3.85 2.74 7.54
CA GLU A 38 -2.62 2.55 8.32
C GLU A 38 -1.52 3.50 7.84
N ILE A 39 -1.57 4.75 8.30
CA ILE A 39 -0.66 5.84 7.88
C ILE A 39 0.82 5.42 7.97
N LYS A 40 1.20 4.70 9.04
CA LYS A 40 2.58 4.22 9.21
C LYS A 40 3.02 3.28 8.09
N ILE A 41 2.14 2.39 7.62
CA ILE A 41 2.44 1.47 6.52
C ILE A 41 2.54 2.26 5.21
N VAL A 42 1.65 3.23 5.00
CA VAL A 42 1.70 4.13 3.84
C VAL A 42 3.05 4.87 3.78
N GLU A 43 3.49 5.45 4.89
CA GLU A 43 4.78 6.15 4.96
C GLU A 43 5.97 5.25 4.62
N GLU A 44 6.01 4.03 5.16
CA GLU A 44 7.10 3.08 4.90
C GLU A 44 7.12 2.64 3.42
N LEU A 45 5.94 2.37 2.83
CA LEU A 45 5.84 2.00 1.42
C LEU A 45 6.21 3.15 0.48
N VAL A 46 5.83 4.40 0.81
CA VAL A 46 6.20 5.58 0.03
C VAL A 46 7.71 5.85 0.12
N LYS A 47 8.30 5.75 1.32
CA LYS A 47 9.76 5.86 1.51
C LYS A 47 10.52 4.81 0.70
N ALA A 48 9.94 3.62 0.53
CA ALA A 48 10.52 2.53 -0.24
C ALA A 48 10.32 2.66 -1.77
N GLY A 49 9.74 3.77 -2.27
CA GLY A 49 9.54 4.01 -3.71
C GLY A 49 8.20 3.50 -4.24
N GLY A 50 7.21 3.33 -3.38
CA GLY A 50 5.86 2.96 -3.76
C GLY A 50 5.17 4.01 -4.62
N ASN A 51 4.53 3.57 -5.71
CA ASN A 51 3.88 4.43 -6.69
C ASN A 51 2.48 4.84 -6.22
N VAL A 52 2.36 6.09 -5.76
CA VAL A 52 1.10 6.68 -5.27
C VAL A 52 0.08 6.95 -6.39
N GLU A 53 0.51 6.97 -7.64
CA GLU A 53 -0.34 7.18 -8.82
C GLU A 53 -0.72 5.87 -9.53
N GLN A 54 -0.29 4.73 -8.98
CA GLN A 54 -0.55 3.43 -9.59
C GLN A 54 -2.04 3.14 -9.61
N LYS A 55 -2.58 2.78 -10.78
CA LYS A 55 -4.01 2.45 -10.91
C LYS A 55 -4.24 0.96 -10.81
N ASP A 56 -5.26 0.58 -10.06
CA ASP A 56 -5.79 -0.77 -10.03
C ASP A 56 -6.60 -1.10 -11.29
N LYS A 57 -7.25 -2.28 -11.32
CA LYS A 57 -8.09 -2.71 -12.45
C LYS A 57 -9.33 -1.84 -12.65
N PHE A 58 -9.79 -1.15 -11.61
CA PHE A 58 -10.94 -0.25 -11.64
C PHE A 58 -10.54 1.19 -12.00
N GLY A 59 -9.25 1.45 -12.27
CA GLY A 59 -8.73 2.77 -12.58
C GLY A 59 -8.56 3.67 -11.35
N LYS A 60 -8.66 3.10 -10.14
CA LYS A 60 -8.53 3.81 -8.86
C LYS A 60 -7.08 3.80 -8.39
N THR A 61 -6.66 4.89 -7.80
CA THR A 61 -5.36 5.09 -7.17
C THR A 61 -5.41 4.68 -5.69
N PRO A 62 -4.26 4.46 -5.02
CA PRO A 62 -4.22 4.29 -3.57
C PRO A 62 -4.97 5.39 -2.82
N MET A 63 -4.84 6.65 -3.27
CA MET A 63 -5.50 7.79 -2.65
C MET A 63 -7.03 7.71 -2.72
N ASP A 64 -7.59 7.13 -3.79
CA ASP A 64 -9.04 6.92 -3.92
C ASP A 64 -9.58 5.99 -2.82
N TYR A 65 -8.77 5.03 -2.36
CA TYR A 65 -9.10 4.15 -1.24
C TYR A 65 -8.92 4.83 0.12
N ALA A 66 -7.97 5.76 0.26
CA ALA A 66 -7.78 6.54 1.48
C ALA A 66 -8.98 7.45 1.77
N ARG A 67 -9.55 8.07 0.74
CA ARG A 67 -10.68 9.02 0.87
C ARG A 67 -11.96 8.36 1.37
N ASN A 68 -12.14 7.07 1.11
CA ASN A 68 -13.29 6.30 1.55
C ASN A 68 -13.14 5.68 2.95
N SER A 69 -11.98 5.81 3.59
CA SER A 69 -11.69 5.22 4.91
C SER A 69 -12.01 6.17 6.07
N LYS A 70 -13.07 6.99 5.93
CA LYS A 70 -13.57 7.81 7.05
C LYS A 70 -14.17 6.88 8.12
N ARG A 71 -13.56 6.86 9.30
CA ARG A 71 -14.23 6.60 10.58
C ARG A 71 -14.29 7.88 11.37
#